data_AF-A0A7J5Z7T1-F1
#
_entry.id   AF-A0A7J5Z7T1-F1
#
_cell.length_a   1.000
_cell.length_b   1.000
_cell.length_c   1.000
_cell.angle_alpha   90.00
_cell.angle_beta   90.00
_cell.angle_gamma   90.00
#
_symmetry.space_group_name_H-M   'P 1'
#
loop_
_entity.id
_entity.type
_entity.pdbx_description
1 polymer ?
#
loop_
_entity_poly.entity_id
_entity_poly.type
_entity_poly.pdbx_seq_one_letter_code
_entity_poly.pdbx_strand_id
1 'polypeptide(L)' 'MGCFPSQADLHDLIAEVLDKEKRGYLEPEELTKYMTQEGEIFTQEEMDEMLTALADHEKNVVYYKDLINQLTIDPDM' A
#
# COMPACT_ATOMS: atom_id res chain seq x y z
N MET A 1 -2.50 5.39 -20.07
CA MET A 1 -3.37 5.71 -18.93
C MET A 1 -3.44 4.46 -18.08
N GLY A 2 -2.52 4.33 -17.12
CA GLY A 2 -2.72 3.38 -16.03
C GLY A 2 -3.98 3.83 -15.32
N CYS A 3 -4.99 2.97 -15.28
CA CYS A 3 -6.19 3.23 -14.51
C CYS A 3 -5.77 3.06 -13.06
N PHE A 4 -5.38 4.16 -12.40
CA PHE A 4 -5.17 4.14 -10.96
C PHE A 4 -6.52 3.73 -10.35
N PRO A 5 -6.56 2.63 -9.58
CA PRO A 5 -7.80 2.19 -8.94
C PRO A 5 -8.34 3.31 -8.05
N SER A 6 -9.65 3.51 -8.04
CA SER A 6 -10.25 4.50 -7.14
C SER A 6 -10.01 4.09 -5.68
N GLN A 7 -10.13 5.02 -4.73
CA GLN A 7 -9.97 4.73 -3.30
C GLN A 7 -10.75 3.49 -2.83
N ALA A 8 -11.95 3.26 -3.39
CA ALA A 8 -12.76 2.09 -3.08
C ALA A 8 -12.17 0.79 -3.64
N ASP A 9 -11.72 0.80 -4.90
CA ASP A 9 -11.10 -0.36 -5.54
C ASP A 9 -9.78 -0.74 -4.83
N LEU A 10 -9.02 0.27 -4.38
CA LEU A 10 -7.78 0.07 -3.62
C LEU A 10 -8.04 -0.55 -2.25
N HIS A 11 -9.10 -0.10 -1.57
CA HIS A 11 -9.52 -0.67 -0.29
C HIS A 11 -9.93 -2.14 -0.43
N ASP A 12 -10.76 -2.47 -1.42
CA ASP A 12 -11.17 -3.85 -1.68
C ASP A 12 -9.99 -4.71 -2.13
N LEU A 13 -9.09 -4.20 -2.99
CA LEU A 13 -7.87 -4.90 -3.39
C LEU A 13 -7.00 -5.24 -2.18
N ILE A 14 -6.75 -4.26 -1.31
CA ILE A 14 -5.95 -4.49 -0.11
C ILE A 14 -6.67 -5.47 0.83
N ALA A 15 -7.98 -5.33 1.04
CA ALA A 15 -8.73 -6.20 1.94
C ALA A 15 -8.89 -7.64 1.43
N GLU A 16 -9.06 -7.85 0.12
CA GLU A 16 -9.24 -9.19 -0.47
C GLU A 16 -7.91 -9.88 -0.78
N VAL A 17 -6.90 -9.13 -1.22
CA VAL A 17 -5.65 -9.71 -1.76
C VAL A 17 -4.54 -9.73 -0.72
N LEU A 18 -4.35 -8.61 -0.01
CA LEU A 18 -3.24 -8.39 0.91
C LEU A 18 -3.61 -8.78 2.36
N ASP A 19 -4.71 -8.24 2.90
CA ASP A 19 -5.15 -8.44 4.28
C ASP A 19 -6.16 -9.61 4.38
N LYS A 20 -5.74 -10.81 3.96
CA LYS A 20 -6.58 -12.03 3.98
C LYS A 20 -7.14 -12.37 5.36
N GLU A 21 -6.45 -11.93 6.41
CA GLU A 21 -6.84 -12.13 7.80
C GLU A 21 -7.70 -10.95 8.36
N LYS A 22 -7.97 -9.91 7.56
CA LYS A 22 -8.69 -8.69 7.97
C LYS A 22 -8.12 -8.06 9.24
N ARG A 23 -6.80 -8.06 9.37
CA ARG A 23 -6.07 -7.64 10.58
C ARG A 23 -6.09 -6.13 10.78
N GLY A 24 -6.24 -5.33 9.72
CA GLY A 24 -6.06 -3.88 9.84
C GLY A 24 -4.77 -3.34 9.25
N TYR A 25 -3.82 -4.21 8.96
CA TYR A 25 -2.42 -3.86 8.69
C TYR A 25 -1.72 -4.96 7.91
N LEU A 26 -0.62 -4.60 7.25
CA LEU A 26 0.20 -5.45 6.42
C LEU A 26 1.65 -5.39 6.88
N GLU A 27 2.39 -6.44 6.62
CA GLU A 27 3.83 -6.40 6.80
C GLU A 27 4.47 -5.63 5.64
N PRO A 28 5.49 -4.79 5.90
CA PRO A 28 6.18 -4.02 4.87
C PRO A 28 6.77 -4.93 3.80
N GLU A 29 7.21 -6.14 4.16
CA GLU A 29 7.71 -7.15 3.21
C GLU A 29 6.62 -7.66 2.26
N GLU A 30 5.42 -7.95 2.78
CA GLU A 30 4.30 -8.43 1.96
C GLU A 30 3.76 -7.32 1.05
N LEU A 31 3.69 -6.09 1.56
CA LEU A 31 3.32 -4.92 0.77
C LEU A 31 4.33 -4.66 -0.36
N THR A 32 5.63 -4.65 -0.02
CA THR A 32 6.73 -4.50 -0.99
C THR A 32 6.64 -5.53 -2.07
N LYS A 33 6.49 -6.80 -1.68
CA LYS A 33 6.39 -7.91 -2.61
C LYS A 33 5.18 -7.78 -3.51
N TYR A 34 4.02 -7.38 -3.00
CA TYR A 34 2.81 -7.20 -3.81
C TYR A 34 2.96 -6.07 -4.83
N MET A 35 3.40 -4.90 -4.38
CA MET A 35 3.55 -3.71 -5.23
C MET A 35 4.68 -3.84 -6.25
N THR A 36 5.68 -4.69 -5.98
CA THR A 36 6.80 -4.97 -6.91
C THR A 36 6.60 -6.22 -7.78
N GLN A 37 5.86 -7.25 -7.33
CA GLN A 37 5.62 -8.49 -8.09
C GLN A 37 4.45 -8.38 -9.07
N GLU A 38 3.39 -7.62 -8.77
CA GLU A 38 2.27 -7.39 -9.69
C GLU A 38 2.56 -6.25 -10.69
N GLY A 39 3.80 -6.17 -11.18
CA GLY A 39 4.16 -5.47 -12.41
C GLY A 39 3.88 -3.97 -12.44
N GLU A 40 4.84 -3.18 -11.95
CA GLU A 40 5.02 -1.74 -12.25
C GLU A 40 3.98 -0.78 -11.65
N ILE A 41 3.75 -0.85 -10.33
CA ILE A 41 3.03 0.23 -9.61
C ILE A 41 4.00 1.09 -8.79
N PHE A 42 5.06 0.51 -8.21
CA PHE A 42 6.07 1.22 -7.40
C PHE A 42 7.48 0.65 -7.57
N THR A 43 8.50 1.51 -7.62
CA THR A 43 9.92 1.11 -7.58
C THR A 43 10.38 0.77 -6.15
N GLN A 44 11.54 0.10 -6.02
CA GLN A 44 12.14 -0.15 -4.69
C GLN A 44 12.38 1.14 -3.91
N GLU A 45 12.80 2.22 -4.59
CA GLU A 45 13.04 3.52 -3.95
C GLU A 45 11.73 4.14 -3.43
N GLU A 46 10.67 4.15 -4.25
CA GLU A 46 9.38 4.69 -3.82
C GLU A 46 8.74 3.85 -2.71
N MET A 47 8.94 2.52 -2.74
CA MET A 47 8.49 1.64 -1.65
C MET A 47 9.26 1.93 -0.37
N ASP A 48 10.58 2.15 -0.42
CA ASP A 48 11.37 2.47 0.78
C ASP A 48 10.95 3.81 1.41
N GLU A 49 10.65 4.82 0.59
CA GLU A 49 10.08 6.09 1.06
C GLU A 49 8.69 5.89 1.67
N MET A 50 7.82 5.12 1.01
CA MET A 50 6.48 4.81 1.51
C MET A 50 6.52 4.02 2.82
N LEU A 51 7.38 3.02 2.93
CA LEU A 51 7.58 2.25 4.15
C LEU A 51 8.15 3.12 5.26
N THR A 52 9.11 3.99 4.97
CA THR A 52 9.63 4.93 5.98
C THR A 52 8.55 5.87 6.49
N ALA A 53 7.60 6.26 5.64
CA ALA A 53 6.49 7.15 6.01
C ALA A 53 5.35 6.42 6.76
N LEU A 54 5.03 5.17 6.39
CA LEU A 54 3.84 4.46 6.84
C LEU A 54 4.12 3.25 7.75
N ALA A 55 5.32 2.68 7.71
CA ALA A 55 5.68 1.54 8.54
C ALA A 55 5.96 1.98 9.96
N ASP A 56 5.28 1.32 10.89
CA ASP A 56 5.43 1.55 12.31
C ASP A 56 6.76 0.93 12.79
N HIS A 57 7.72 1.72 13.23
CA HIS A 57 9.03 1.24 13.69
C HIS A 57 8.95 0.32 14.92
N GLU A 58 7.86 0.37 15.70
CA GLU A 58 7.70 -0.47 16.88
C GLU A 58 7.15 -1.86 16.51
N LYS A 59 6.21 -1.90 15.56
CA LYS A 59 5.48 -3.12 15.19
C LYS A 59 5.95 -3.74 13.88
N ASN A 60 6.71 -3.00 13.09
CA ASN A 60 7.12 -3.34 11.73
C ASN A 60 5.90 -3.70 10.85
N VAL A 61 4.83 -2.91 10.94
CA VAL A 61 3.60 -3.09 10.14
C VAL A 61 3.17 -1.76 9.52
N VAL A 62 2.52 -1.85 8.37
CA VAL A 62 1.92 -0.74 7.62
C VAL A 62 0.41 -0.84 7.73
N TYR A 63 -0.26 0.20 8.21
CA TYR A 63 -1.72 0.20 8.27
C TYR A 63 -2.29 0.48 6.88
N TYR A 64 -3.27 -0.33 6.44
CA TYR A 64 -3.85 -0.14 5.11
C TYR A 64 -4.55 1.22 4.98
N LYS A 65 -5.05 1.81 6.08
CA LYS A 65 -5.68 3.13 6.05
C LYS A 65 -4.70 4.21 5.63
N ASP A 66 -3.50 4.15 6.19
CA ASP A 66 -2.42 5.08 5.87
C ASP A 66 -1.90 4.84 4.45
N LEU A 67 -1.79 3.58 4.02
CA LEU A 67 -1.45 3.20 2.65
C LEU A 67 -2.45 3.75 1.63
N ILE A 68 -3.75 3.51 1.84
CA ILE A 68 -4.82 4.01 0.96
C ILE A 68 -4.76 5.53 0.94
N ASN A 69 -4.69 6.18 2.10
CA ASN A 69 -4.58 7.64 2.16
C ASN A 69 -3.42 8.12 1.30
N GLN A 70 -2.21 7.56 1.45
CA GLN A 70 -1.04 7.98 0.67
C GLN A 70 -1.22 7.77 -0.85
N LEU A 71 -1.82 6.64 -1.25
CA LEU A 71 -2.04 6.29 -2.65
C LEU A 71 -3.19 7.07 -3.29
N THR A 72 -4.11 7.59 -2.48
CA THR A 72 -5.30 8.34 -2.94
C THR A 72 -5.14 9.85 -2.83
N ILE A 73 -3.99 10.36 -2.40
CA ILE A 73 -3.72 11.80 -2.51
C ILE A 73 -3.61 12.11 -4.01
N ASP A 74 -4.71 12.60 -4.58
CA ASP A 74 -4.72 13.21 -5.91
C ASP A 74 -3.62 14.29 -5.95
N PRO A 75 -2.73 14.28 -6.96
CA PRO A 75 -1.72 15.33 -7.12
C PRO A 75 -2.29 16.70 -7.55
N ASP A 76 -3.63 16.87 -7.53
CA ASP A 76 -4.34 18.07 -7.96
C ASP A 76 -5.04 18.79 -6.79
N MET A 77 -4.30 19.03 -5.69
CA MET A 77 -4.67 20.01 -4.68
C MET A 77 -3.77 21.25 -4.76
#